data_AF-A0A9P6JEN6-F1
#
_entry.id   AF-A0A9P6JEN6-F1
#
_cell.length_a   1.000
_cell.length_b   1.000
_cell.length_c   1.000
_cell.angle_alpha   90.00
_cell.angle_beta   90.00
_cell.angle_gamma   90.00
#
_symmetry.space_group_name_H-M   'P 1'
#
loop_
_entity.id
_entity.type
_entity.pdbx_description
1 polymer ?
#
loop_
_entity_poly.entity_id
_entity_poly.type
_entity_poly.pdbx_seq_one_letter_code
_entity_poly.pdbx_strand_id
1 'polypeptide(L)'
;MASAESGAPGVIVPKAPEPATQDAPSISKEAPASKSIPKLKLFLRYDSLDLTRFISSNLISATGLLHIRLLIALHLTAVFIATLYVSARDNVFYMVPTTFTNLSNIGLTAYYLTATYHSIRYVRNRNLDSLSKQHWFLTSALSLLYGSVVVYHIVVPAIYWGMLFDPNNTMDPLNKYVDFSHHGADLACILFEMLFNRMELPWVAILGPLSMIILYMFLAWVYFAA
;
A
#
# COMPACT_ATOMS: atom_id res chain seq x y z
N MET A 1 -46.31 19.86 -70.16
CA MET A 1 -45.66 19.87 -68.83
C MET A 1 -44.42 19.01 -68.93
N ALA A 2 -43.25 19.63 -69.04
CA ALA A 2 -41.96 18.96 -69.17
C ALA A 2 -41.25 18.99 -67.81
N SER A 3 -40.90 17.82 -67.26
CA SER A 3 -40.07 17.69 -66.07
C SER A 3 -38.62 17.49 -66.49
N ALA A 4 -37.75 18.38 -66.02
CA ALA A 4 -36.31 18.32 -66.22
C ALA A 4 -35.65 17.53 -65.08
N GLU A 5 -34.94 16.46 -65.42
CA GLU A 5 -34.06 15.73 -64.51
C GLU A 5 -32.70 16.45 -64.40
N SER A 6 -32.35 16.84 -63.18
CA SER A 6 -31.08 17.47 -62.82
C SER A 6 -30.08 16.38 -62.44
N GLY A 7 -29.11 16.11 -63.32
CA GLY A 7 -28.00 15.17 -63.09
C GLY A 7 -26.93 15.78 -62.18
N ALA A 8 -26.63 15.11 -61.07
CA ALA A 8 -25.53 15.48 -60.17
C ALA A 8 -24.18 14.98 -60.72
N PRO A 9 -23.10 15.77 -60.61
CA PRO A 9 -21.77 15.41 -61.10
C PRO A 9 -21.09 14.36 -60.21
N GLY A 10 -20.51 13.34 -60.86
CA GLY A 10 -19.78 12.25 -60.21
C GLY A 10 -18.50 12.71 -59.51
N VAL A 11 -18.35 12.30 -58.25
CA VAL A 11 -17.17 12.53 -57.43
C VAL A 11 -16.09 11.51 -57.82
N ILE A 12 -14.98 11.99 -58.36
CA ILE A 12 -13.79 11.17 -58.67
C ILE A 12 -13.00 10.99 -57.37
N VAL A 13 -12.95 9.76 -56.86
CA VAL A 13 -12.15 9.39 -55.69
C VAL A 13 -10.71 9.05 -56.15
N PRO A 14 -9.68 9.78 -55.69
CA PRO A 14 -8.29 9.50 -56.06
C PRO A 14 -7.79 8.20 -55.41
N LYS A 15 -7.14 7.37 -56.22
CA LYS A 15 -6.53 6.10 -55.83
C LYS A 15 -5.30 6.35 -54.95
N ALA A 16 -5.27 5.75 -53.75
CA ALA A 16 -4.17 5.90 -52.82
C ALA A 16 -2.87 5.26 -53.36
N PRO A 17 -1.69 5.86 -53.12
CA PRO A 17 -0.41 5.32 -53.53
C PRO A 17 -0.03 4.07 -52.72
N GLU A 18 0.54 3.10 -53.43
CA GLU A 18 0.94 1.80 -52.91
C GLU A 18 2.23 1.94 -52.06
N PRO A 19 2.29 1.33 -50.85
CA PRO A 19 3.43 1.51 -49.96
C PRO A 19 4.67 0.75 -50.45
N ALA A 20 5.80 1.46 -50.49
CA ALA A 20 7.10 0.90 -50.84
C ALA A 20 7.58 -0.10 -49.77
N THR A 21 7.80 -1.34 -50.18
CA THR A 21 8.49 -2.38 -49.40
C THR A 21 9.95 -1.99 -49.18
N GLN A 22 10.27 -1.58 -47.95
CA GLN A 22 11.64 -1.45 -47.46
C GLN A 22 12.08 -2.76 -46.82
N ASP A 23 13.08 -3.41 -47.43
CA ASP A 23 13.78 -4.56 -46.87
C ASP A 23 14.61 -4.13 -45.64
N ALA A 24 14.17 -4.53 -44.45
CA ALA A 24 14.84 -4.24 -43.20
C ALA A 24 15.98 -5.24 -42.92
N PRO A 25 17.17 -4.78 -42.47
CA PRO A 25 18.30 -5.65 -42.17
C PRO A 25 18.03 -6.53 -40.93
N SER A 26 18.35 -7.82 -41.05
CA SER A 26 18.17 -8.83 -40.01
C SER A 26 19.18 -8.63 -38.87
N ILE A 27 18.78 -7.90 -37.82
CA ILE A 27 19.53 -7.80 -36.57
C ILE A 27 19.18 -9.02 -35.70
N SER A 28 20.05 -10.03 -35.70
CA SER A 28 19.98 -11.14 -34.75
C SER A 28 20.34 -10.66 -33.34
N LYS A 29 19.33 -10.27 -32.56
CA LYS A 29 19.47 -9.98 -31.13
C LYS A 29 19.66 -11.30 -30.37
N GLU A 30 20.88 -11.59 -29.91
CA GLU A 30 21.10 -12.60 -28.88
C GLU A 30 20.29 -12.22 -27.63
N ALA A 31 19.36 -13.09 -27.25
CA ALA A 31 18.53 -12.90 -26.07
C ALA A 31 19.39 -13.03 -24.80
N PRO A 32 19.34 -12.07 -23.86
CA PRO A 32 20.13 -12.17 -22.64
C PRO A 32 19.72 -13.39 -21.81
N ALA A 33 20.72 -14.08 -21.27
CA ALA A 33 20.55 -15.29 -20.47
C ALA A 33 19.52 -15.10 -19.33
N SER A 34 18.47 -15.91 -19.36
CA SER A 34 17.40 -15.94 -18.36
C SER A 34 17.94 -16.36 -16.99
N LYS A 35 18.10 -15.40 -16.07
CA LYS A 35 18.37 -15.71 -14.65
C LYS A 35 17.15 -16.41 -14.06
N SER A 36 17.33 -17.65 -13.60
CA SER A 36 16.27 -18.43 -12.95
C SER A 36 15.67 -17.67 -11.77
N ILE A 37 14.39 -17.32 -11.87
CA ILE A 37 13.66 -16.68 -10.77
C ILE A 37 13.48 -17.70 -9.64
N PRO A 38 13.80 -17.38 -8.37
CA PRO A 38 13.63 -18.31 -7.27
C PRO A 38 12.18 -18.79 -7.15
N LYS A 39 11.94 -20.10 -6.98
CA LYS A 39 10.59 -20.69 -6.87
C LYS A 39 9.75 -20.04 -5.75
N LEU A 40 10.41 -19.64 -4.66
CA LEU A 40 9.77 -18.94 -3.54
C LEU A 40 9.16 -17.59 -3.96
N LYS A 41 9.82 -16.87 -4.87
CA LYS A 41 9.32 -15.60 -5.42
C LYS A 41 8.05 -15.82 -6.25
N LEU A 42 8.04 -16.88 -7.06
CA LEU A 42 6.87 -17.26 -7.87
C LEU A 42 5.66 -17.70 -7.02
N PHE A 43 5.93 -18.40 -5.90
CA PHE A 43 4.90 -18.87 -4.99
C PHE A 43 4.23 -17.73 -4.22
N LEU A 44 5.01 -16.82 -3.66
CA LEU A 44 4.48 -15.77 -2.80
C LEU A 44 3.83 -14.61 -3.57
N ARG A 45 4.15 -14.43 -4.86
CA ARG A 45 3.62 -13.36 -5.72
C ARG A 45 3.69 -11.95 -5.12
N TYR A 46 4.56 -11.69 -4.15
CA TYR A 46 4.71 -10.35 -3.56
C TYR A 46 5.26 -9.31 -4.55
N ASP A 47 5.75 -9.76 -5.70
CA ASP A 47 6.13 -8.95 -6.85
C ASP A 47 4.96 -8.61 -7.79
N SER A 48 3.74 -9.10 -7.52
CA SER A 48 2.54 -8.75 -8.29
C SER A 48 1.89 -7.43 -7.83
N LEU A 49 2.56 -6.65 -6.97
CA LEU A 49 2.07 -5.31 -6.63
C LEU A 49 2.01 -4.46 -7.89
N ASP A 50 0.81 -4.00 -8.23
CA ASP A 50 0.64 -2.96 -9.22
C ASP A 50 1.14 -1.63 -8.64
N LEU A 51 2.39 -1.30 -8.98
CA LEU A 51 3.07 -0.10 -8.51
C LEU A 51 2.36 1.18 -8.96
N THR A 52 1.61 1.15 -10.06
CA THR A 52 0.83 2.30 -10.52
C THR A 52 -0.35 2.55 -9.59
N ARG A 53 -1.01 1.49 -9.13
CA ARG A 53 -2.15 1.57 -8.21
C ARG A 53 -1.73 2.08 -6.84
N PHE A 54 -0.58 1.64 -6.34
CA PHE A 54 -0.07 2.05 -5.01
C PHE A 54 -0.02 3.56 -4.78
N ILE A 55 0.26 4.37 -5.80
CA ILE A 55 0.42 5.83 -5.70
C ILE A 55 -0.80 6.62 -6.18
N SER A 56 -1.88 5.95 -6.58
CA SER A 56 -2.99 6.58 -7.29
C SER A 56 -4.33 6.29 -6.64
N SER A 57 -5.32 7.10 -7.00
CA SER A 57 -6.68 7.05 -6.46
C SER A 57 -7.71 7.04 -7.59
N ASN A 58 -8.88 6.47 -7.34
CA ASN A 58 -10.05 6.59 -8.22
C ASN A 58 -10.83 7.89 -7.95
N LEU A 59 -10.73 8.45 -6.74
CA LEU A 59 -11.59 9.54 -6.27
C LEU A 59 -10.88 10.89 -6.28
N ILE A 60 -9.57 10.89 -6.02
CA ILE A 60 -8.79 12.12 -5.87
C ILE A 60 -7.54 12.11 -6.73
N SER A 61 -6.94 13.29 -6.95
CA SER A 61 -5.66 13.36 -7.64
C SER A 61 -4.54 12.74 -6.80
N ALA A 62 -3.44 12.31 -7.44
CA ALA A 62 -2.26 11.81 -6.73
C ALA A 62 -1.68 12.84 -5.73
N THR A 63 -1.82 14.13 -6.04
CA THR A 63 -1.46 15.21 -5.12
C THR A 63 -2.41 15.26 -3.91
N GLY A 64 -3.71 15.09 -4.11
CA GLY A 64 -4.67 15.00 -3.01
C GLY A 64 -4.38 13.81 -2.08
N LEU A 65 -4.12 12.64 -2.67
CA LEU A 65 -3.76 11.43 -1.92
C LEU A 65 -2.46 11.62 -1.12
N LEU A 66 -1.47 12.33 -1.68
CA LEU A 66 -0.25 12.69 -0.96
C LEU A 66 -0.53 13.53 0.29
N HIS A 67 -1.37 14.57 0.20
CA HIS A 67 -1.65 15.42 1.37
C HIS A 67 -2.33 14.62 2.49
N ILE A 68 -3.27 13.76 2.15
CA ILE A 68 -3.94 12.87 3.11
C ILE A 68 -2.91 11.94 3.77
N ARG A 69 -2.10 11.23 2.97
CA ARG A 69 -1.06 10.33 3.50
C ARG A 69 -0.03 11.06 4.37
N LEU A 70 0.35 12.27 4.00
CA LEU A 70 1.27 13.10 4.78
C LEU A 70 0.69 13.47 6.14
N LEU A 71 -0.58 13.92 6.20
CA LEU A 71 -1.24 14.25 7.46
C LEU A 71 -1.37 13.02 8.36
N ILE A 72 -1.76 11.87 7.79
CA ILE A 72 -1.84 10.61 8.53
C ILE A 72 -0.45 10.18 9.02
N ALA A 73 0.58 10.24 8.18
CA ALA A 73 1.94 9.87 8.57
C ALA A 73 2.47 10.76 9.70
N LEU A 74 2.18 12.06 9.67
CA LEU A 74 2.54 12.99 10.75
C LEU A 74 1.81 12.63 12.05
N HIS A 75 0.50 12.36 11.98
CA HIS A 75 -0.27 11.92 13.14
C HIS A 75 0.29 10.62 13.74
N LEU A 76 0.50 9.59 12.91
CA LEU A 76 1.04 8.30 13.36
C LEU A 76 2.46 8.42 13.93
N THR A 77 3.29 9.29 13.35
CA THR A 77 4.62 9.58 13.91
C THR A 77 4.52 10.22 15.29
N ALA A 78 3.58 11.16 15.49
CA ALA A 78 3.33 11.77 16.79
C ALA A 78 2.82 10.74 17.82
N VAL A 79 1.92 9.84 17.41
CA VAL A 79 1.43 8.73 18.23
C VAL A 79 2.58 7.80 18.61
N PHE A 80 3.43 7.40 17.65
CA PHE A 80 4.58 6.55 17.93
C PHE A 80 5.54 7.18 18.94
N ILE A 81 5.85 8.48 18.80
CA ILE A 81 6.68 9.22 19.77
C ILE A 81 6.00 9.27 21.14
N ALA A 82 4.69 9.54 21.20
CA ALA A 82 3.92 9.55 22.44
C ALA A 82 3.93 8.18 23.12
N THR A 83 3.79 7.08 22.35
CA THR A 83 3.87 5.71 22.84
C THR A 83 5.23 5.41 23.45
N LEU A 84 6.33 5.81 22.80
CA LEU A 84 7.68 5.65 23.37
C LEU A 84 7.83 6.44 24.67
N TYR A 85 7.35 7.68 24.70
CA TYR A 85 7.40 8.53 25.88
C TYR A 85 6.61 7.96 27.06
N VAL A 86 5.33 7.62 26.84
CA VAL A 86 4.45 7.02 27.86
C VAL A 86 5.03 5.71 28.38
N SER A 87 5.49 4.84 27.48
CA SER A 87 6.05 3.54 27.88
C SER A 87 7.33 3.70 28.70
N ALA A 88 8.17 4.69 28.39
CA ALA A 88 9.34 5.01 29.18
C ALA A 88 8.97 5.62 30.54
N ARG A 89 8.04 6.59 30.56
CA ARG A 89 7.54 7.25 31.77
C ARG A 89 6.94 6.25 32.76
N ASP A 90 6.18 5.29 32.25
CA ASP A 90 5.42 4.33 33.06
C ASP A 90 6.22 3.04 33.34
N ASN A 91 7.52 3.00 32.96
CA ASN A 91 8.43 1.86 33.16
C ASN A 91 7.97 0.55 32.50
N VAL A 92 7.23 0.66 31.38
CA VAL A 92 6.71 -0.48 30.60
C VAL A 92 7.27 -0.51 29.18
N PHE A 93 8.44 0.09 28.95
CA PHE A 93 9.07 0.18 27.63
C PHE A 93 9.27 -1.18 26.94
N TYR A 94 9.47 -2.26 27.70
CA TYR A 94 9.56 -3.62 27.18
C TYR A 94 8.29 -4.08 26.43
N MET A 95 7.13 -3.45 26.68
CA MET A 95 5.88 -3.75 25.99
C MET A 95 5.84 -3.22 24.55
N VAL A 96 6.68 -2.25 24.20
CA VAL A 96 6.74 -1.68 22.85
C VAL A 96 7.08 -2.74 21.80
N PRO A 97 8.14 -3.57 21.97
CA PRO A 97 8.44 -4.65 21.02
C PRO A 97 7.68 -5.96 21.26
N THR A 98 6.92 -6.13 22.34
CA THR A 98 6.31 -7.43 22.70
C THR A 98 4.80 -7.48 22.59
N THR A 99 4.12 -6.34 22.56
CA THR A 99 2.65 -6.30 22.38
C THR A 99 2.28 -6.17 20.90
N PHE A 100 1.27 -6.94 20.48
CA PHE A 100 0.83 -6.95 19.08
C PHE A 100 0.38 -5.57 18.61
N THR A 101 -0.36 -4.85 19.45
CA THR A 101 -0.85 -3.51 19.16
C THR A 101 0.31 -2.56 18.83
N ASN A 102 1.35 -2.51 19.66
CA ASN A 102 2.51 -1.65 19.39
C ASN A 102 3.25 -2.06 18.12
N LEU A 103 3.46 -3.37 17.89
CA LEU A 103 4.08 -3.87 16.67
C LEU A 103 3.27 -3.54 15.41
N SER A 104 1.94 -3.68 15.46
CA SER A 104 1.06 -3.30 14.35
C SER A 104 1.09 -1.80 14.11
N ASN A 105 1.11 -0.97 15.16
CA ASN A 105 1.20 0.48 15.04
C ASN A 105 2.53 0.94 14.43
N ILE A 106 3.64 0.28 14.78
CA ILE A 106 4.94 0.48 14.12
C ILE A 106 4.83 0.14 12.63
N GLY A 107 4.19 -0.97 12.28
CA GLY A 107 3.91 -1.36 10.90
C GLY A 107 3.08 -0.31 10.14
N LEU A 108 2.00 0.20 10.74
CA LEU A 108 1.17 1.26 10.17
C LEU A 108 1.94 2.55 9.93
N THR A 109 2.72 2.96 10.91
CA THR A 109 3.55 4.17 10.83
C THR A 109 4.58 4.02 9.71
N ALA A 110 5.29 2.90 9.67
CA ALA A 110 6.24 2.59 8.60
C ALA A 110 5.56 2.59 7.23
N TYR A 111 4.37 2.00 7.12
CA TYR A 111 3.60 1.97 5.88
C TYR A 111 3.29 3.38 5.37
N TYR A 112 2.72 4.23 6.22
CA TYR A 112 2.35 5.59 5.82
C TYR A 112 3.55 6.48 5.51
N LEU A 113 4.67 6.31 6.22
CA LEU A 113 5.92 7.00 5.89
C LEU A 113 6.44 6.56 4.52
N THR A 114 6.47 5.26 4.23
CA THR A 114 6.87 4.73 2.93
C THR A 114 5.92 5.17 1.81
N ALA A 115 4.61 5.07 2.02
CA ALA A 115 3.60 5.51 1.05
C ALA A 115 3.70 7.00 0.76
N THR A 116 3.93 7.83 1.78
CA THR A 116 4.16 9.27 1.65
C THR A 116 5.44 9.55 0.86
N TYR A 117 6.55 8.90 1.20
CA TYR A 117 7.81 9.05 0.47
C TYR A 117 7.66 8.79 -1.04
N HIS A 118 7.06 7.65 -1.41
CA HIS A 118 6.86 7.31 -2.82
C HIS A 118 5.86 8.26 -3.51
N SER A 119 4.84 8.72 -2.79
CA SER A 119 3.88 9.71 -3.30
C SER A 119 4.56 11.05 -3.58
N ILE A 120 5.45 11.53 -2.69
CA ILE A 120 6.25 12.75 -2.91
C ILE A 120 7.12 12.60 -4.16
N ARG A 121 7.85 11.48 -4.28
CA ARG A 121 8.72 11.20 -5.44
C ARG A 121 7.92 11.19 -6.74
N TYR A 122 6.74 10.58 -6.73
CA TYR A 122 5.86 10.54 -7.90
C TYR A 122 5.30 11.91 -8.26
N VAL A 123 4.76 12.66 -7.31
CA VAL A 123 4.20 14.00 -7.58
C VAL A 123 5.27 14.96 -8.10
N ARG A 124 6.50 14.86 -7.58
CA ARG A 124 7.62 15.72 -7.99
C ARG A 124 8.17 15.37 -9.36
N ASN A 125 8.40 14.08 -9.65
CA ASN A 125 9.11 13.66 -10.86
C ASN A 125 8.17 13.13 -11.96
N ARG A 126 6.88 12.91 -11.66
CA ARG A 126 5.87 12.32 -12.54
C ARG A 126 6.25 10.97 -13.13
N ASN A 127 7.02 10.19 -12.37
CA ASN A 127 7.45 8.85 -12.76
C ASN A 127 7.46 7.88 -11.56
N LEU A 128 7.50 6.59 -11.86
CA LEU A 128 7.45 5.49 -10.88
C LEU A 128 8.83 5.05 -10.41
N ASP A 129 9.90 5.78 -10.72
CA ASP A 129 11.27 5.32 -10.51
C ASP A 129 11.58 4.91 -9.07
N SER A 130 10.99 5.61 -8.09
CA SER A 130 11.19 5.27 -6.68
C SER A 130 10.68 3.87 -6.32
N LEU A 131 9.66 3.37 -7.02
CA LEU A 131 9.07 2.05 -6.83
C LEU A 131 9.58 1.02 -7.83
N SER A 132 9.78 1.40 -9.09
CA SER A 132 10.16 0.46 -10.16
C SER A 132 11.64 0.11 -10.14
N LYS A 133 12.50 1.01 -9.65
CA LYS A 133 13.95 0.79 -9.54
C LYS A 133 14.39 0.31 -8.14
N GLN A 134 13.45 0.17 -7.20
CA GLN A 134 13.77 -0.33 -5.87
C GLN A 134 14.16 -1.82 -5.93
N HIS A 135 14.99 -2.25 -4.99
CA HIS A 135 15.36 -3.65 -4.89
C HIS A 135 14.11 -4.52 -4.61
N TRP A 136 14.01 -5.69 -5.24
CA TRP A 136 12.82 -6.55 -5.16
C TRP A 136 12.42 -6.91 -3.72
N PHE A 137 13.39 -6.98 -2.81
CA PHE A 137 13.15 -7.21 -1.39
C PHE A 137 12.30 -6.11 -0.77
N LEU A 138 12.57 -4.83 -1.10
CA LEU A 138 11.78 -3.70 -0.60
C LEU A 138 10.37 -3.69 -1.19
N THR A 139 10.22 -4.05 -2.46
CA THR A 139 8.88 -4.25 -3.06
C THR A 139 8.10 -5.34 -2.34
N SER A 140 8.77 -6.44 -2.01
CA SER A 140 8.15 -7.57 -1.31
C SER A 140 7.79 -7.20 0.14
N ALA A 141 8.68 -6.48 0.83
CA ALA A 141 8.45 -5.95 2.17
C ALA A 141 7.29 -4.95 2.16
N LEU A 142 7.19 -4.08 1.16
CA LEU A 142 6.07 -3.16 1.00
C LEU A 142 4.74 -3.90 0.77
N SER A 143 4.76 -4.99 0.01
CA SER A 143 3.58 -5.84 -0.20
C SER A 143 3.12 -6.50 1.09
N LEU A 144 4.05 -7.11 1.82
CA LEU A 144 3.78 -7.71 3.12
C LEU A 144 3.29 -6.65 4.12
N LEU A 145 3.91 -5.47 4.12
CA LEU A 145 3.56 -4.36 4.99
C LEU A 145 2.14 -3.88 4.71
N TYR A 146 1.78 -3.65 3.44
CA TYR A 146 0.41 -3.29 3.06
C TYR A 146 -0.60 -4.36 3.50
N GLY A 147 -0.33 -5.63 3.20
CA GLY A 147 -1.20 -6.72 3.61
C GLY A 147 -1.39 -6.76 5.12
N SER A 148 -0.30 -6.54 5.87
CA SER A 148 -0.35 -6.54 7.34
C SER A 148 -1.18 -5.38 7.88
N VAL A 149 -1.04 -4.17 7.33
CA VAL A 149 -1.80 -3.02 7.84
C VAL A 149 -3.29 -3.14 7.50
N VAL A 150 -3.64 -3.64 6.32
CA VAL A 150 -5.04 -3.87 5.92
C VAL A 150 -5.71 -4.88 6.84
N VAL A 151 -5.02 -5.98 7.18
CA VAL A 151 -5.60 -7.04 8.02
C VAL A 151 -5.61 -6.63 9.49
N TYR A 152 -4.49 -6.16 10.04
CA TYR A 152 -4.34 -5.98 11.47
C TYR A 152 -5.13 -4.79 12.01
N HIS A 153 -5.22 -3.68 11.27
CA HIS A 153 -5.97 -2.49 11.73
C HIS A 153 -7.48 -2.59 11.53
N ILE A 154 -7.97 -3.74 11.07
CA ILE A 154 -9.38 -4.13 11.22
C ILE A 154 -9.54 -5.01 12.46
N VAL A 155 -8.64 -5.99 12.64
CA VAL A 155 -8.71 -6.97 13.73
C VAL A 155 -8.43 -6.35 15.10
N VAL A 156 -7.40 -5.51 15.23
CA VAL A 156 -6.99 -4.90 16.51
C VAL A 156 -8.10 -4.05 17.12
N PRO A 157 -8.72 -3.10 16.39
CA PRO A 157 -9.87 -2.35 16.89
C PRO A 157 -11.05 -3.24 17.25
N ALA A 158 -11.37 -4.25 16.44
CA ALA A 158 -12.49 -5.15 16.71
C ALA A 158 -12.31 -5.92 18.02
N ILE A 159 -11.10 -6.44 18.28
CA ILE A 159 -10.78 -7.12 19.54
C ILE A 159 -10.78 -6.14 20.70
N TYR A 160 -10.16 -4.96 20.54
CA TYR A 160 -10.08 -3.98 21.61
C TYR A 160 -11.48 -3.52 22.05
N TRP A 161 -12.27 -2.99 21.13
CA TRP A 161 -13.61 -2.49 21.45
C TRP A 161 -14.62 -3.59 21.78
N GLY A 162 -14.43 -4.81 21.26
CA GLY A 162 -15.31 -5.94 21.51
C GLY A 162 -15.03 -6.69 22.82
N MET A 163 -13.77 -6.69 23.29
CA MET A 163 -13.34 -7.56 24.39
C MET A 163 -12.47 -6.89 25.46
N LEU A 164 -11.64 -5.91 25.10
CA LEU A 164 -10.62 -5.37 26.01
C LEU A 164 -10.96 -3.99 26.58
N PHE A 165 -11.87 -3.26 25.94
CA PHE A 165 -12.23 -1.92 26.37
C PHE A 165 -12.91 -1.94 27.74
N ASP A 166 -12.34 -1.22 28.70
CA ASP A 166 -12.92 -0.99 30.02
C ASP A 166 -13.31 0.50 30.17
N PRO A 167 -14.62 0.82 30.20
CA PRO A 167 -15.08 2.20 30.37
C PRO A 167 -14.73 2.80 31.72
N ASN A 168 -14.38 1.98 32.73
CA ASN A 168 -14.02 2.46 34.07
C ASN A 168 -12.53 2.77 34.22
N ASN A 169 -11.72 2.50 33.19
CA ASN A 169 -10.29 2.72 33.26
C ASN A 169 -9.95 4.22 33.33
N THR A 170 -9.35 4.64 34.45
CA THR A 170 -8.97 6.03 34.68
C THR A 170 -7.58 6.30 34.12
N MET A 171 -7.51 6.70 32.85
CA MET A 171 -6.29 7.13 32.19
C MET A 171 -6.10 8.65 32.23
N ASP A 172 -4.85 9.10 32.34
CA ASP A 172 -4.49 10.50 32.11
C ASP A 172 -4.70 10.90 30.62
N PRO A 173 -4.80 12.20 30.29
CA PRO A 173 -5.11 12.62 28.92
C PRO A 173 -4.15 12.11 27.83
N LEU A 174 -2.85 11.98 28.15
CA LEU A 174 -1.87 11.50 27.19
C LEU A 174 -2.01 9.99 26.95
N ASN A 175 -2.23 9.23 28.02
CA ASN A 175 -2.55 7.81 27.92
C ASN A 175 -3.83 7.57 27.11
N LYS A 176 -4.89 8.34 27.36
CA LYS A 176 -6.12 8.30 26.56
C LYS A 176 -5.84 8.59 25.09
N TYR A 177 -5.04 9.60 24.79
CA TYR A 177 -4.69 9.94 23.41
C TYR A 177 -3.98 8.77 22.69
N VAL A 178 -3.00 8.14 23.34
CA VAL A 178 -2.29 6.97 22.79
C VAL A 178 -3.26 5.79 22.58
N ASP A 179 -4.07 5.49 23.59
CA ASP A 179 -5.05 4.39 23.55
C ASP A 179 -6.07 4.55 22.42
N PHE A 180 -6.74 5.71 22.34
CA PHE A 180 -7.65 6.02 21.24
C PHE A 180 -6.95 6.01 19.87
N SER A 181 -5.68 6.40 19.80
CA SER A 181 -4.95 6.40 18.54
C SER A 181 -4.59 4.99 18.07
N HIS A 182 -4.22 4.11 19.00
CA HIS A 182 -3.90 2.71 18.73
C HIS A 182 -5.11 1.85 18.39
N HIS A 183 -6.30 2.22 18.88
CA HIS A 183 -7.49 1.36 18.78
C HIS A 183 -8.66 1.98 18.01
N GLY A 184 -8.65 3.29 17.74
CA GLY A 184 -9.69 3.98 16.99
C GLY A 184 -9.16 4.68 15.75
N ALA A 185 -8.12 5.51 15.91
CA ALA A 185 -7.58 6.28 14.79
C ALA A 185 -6.91 5.39 13.73
N ASP A 186 -6.33 4.25 14.13
CA ASP A 186 -5.70 3.28 13.23
C ASP A 186 -6.71 2.66 12.24
N LEU A 187 -7.93 2.32 12.70
CA LEU A 187 -9.04 1.88 11.85
C LEU A 187 -9.40 2.94 10.83
N ALA A 188 -9.55 4.19 11.29
CA ALA A 188 -9.88 5.30 10.40
C ALA A 188 -8.79 5.48 9.33
N CYS A 189 -7.51 5.43 9.70
CA CYS A 189 -6.40 5.50 8.78
C CYS A 189 -6.51 4.42 7.70
N ILE A 190 -6.64 3.14 8.09
CA ILE A 190 -6.68 2.07 7.10
C ILE A 190 -7.94 2.14 6.21
N LEU A 191 -9.08 2.58 6.73
CA LEU A 191 -10.28 2.84 5.93
C LEU A 191 -10.04 3.96 4.90
N PHE A 192 -9.37 5.04 5.28
CA PHE A 192 -8.95 6.07 4.31
C PHE A 192 -8.04 5.46 3.22
N GLU A 193 -7.07 4.64 3.60
CA GLU A 193 -6.21 3.99 2.62
C GLU A 193 -7.01 3.10 1.67
N MET A 194 -7.92 2.26 2.18
CA MET A 194 -8.73 1.35 1.36
C MET A 194 -9.73 2.08 0.45
N LEU A 195 -10.30 3.21 0.91
CA LEU A 195 -11.28 3.97 0.14
C LEU A 195 -10.63 4.81 -0.96
N PHE A 196 -9.49 5.44 -0.66
CA PHE A 196 -8.85 6.39 -1.58
C PHE A 196 -7.74 5.76 -2.41
N ASN A 197 -7.03 4.73 -1.97
CA ASN A 197 -6.01 4.06 -2.77
C ASN A 197 -6.65 3.09 -3.78
N ARG A 198 -6.06 2.91 -4.97
CA ARG A 198 -6.50 1.91 -5.97
C ARG A 198 -5.91 0.52 -5.76
N MET A 199 -5.10 0.35 -4.73
CA MET A 199 -4.37 -0.89 -4.53
C MET A 199 -5.33 -2.00 -4.09
N GLU A 200 -5.18 -3.15 -4.74
CA GLU A 200 -6.00 -4.33 -4.48
C GLU A 200 -5.15 -5.34 -3.73
N LEU A 201 -5.71 -5.91 -2.66
CA LEU A 201 -5.05 -6.97 -1.91
C LEU A 201 -5.38 -8.32 -2.55
N PRO A 202 -4.44 -9.00 -3.24
CA PRO A 202 -4.69 -10.35 -3.72
C PRO A 202 -4.89 -11.27 -2.52
N TRP A 203 -5.78 -12.25 -2.62
CA TRP A 203 -6.09 -13.16 -1.50
C TRP A 203 -4.84 -13.86 -0.93
N VAL A 204 -3.84 -14.17 -1.77
CA VAL A 204 -2.57 -14.80 -1.36
C VAL A 204 -1.78 -13.90 -0.41
N ALA A 205 -1.89 -12.57 -0.53
CA ALA A 205 -1.18 -11.64 0.33
C ALA A 205 -1.63 -11.75 1.80
N ILE A 206 -2.81 -12.33 2.08
CA ILE A 206 -3.31 -12.60 3.45
C ILE A 206 -2.45 -13.65 4.16
N LEU A 207 -1.77 -14.55 3.43
CA LEU A 207 -0.93 -15.59 4.04
C LEU A 207 0.25 -15.00 4.83
N GLY A 208 0.77 -13.84 4.41
CA GLY A 208 1.86 -13.15 5.10
C GLY A 208 1.45 -12.67 6.49
N PRO A 209 0.42 -11.80 6.59
CA PRO A 209 -0.15 -11.38 7.87
C PRO A 209 -0.60 -12.55 8.75
N LEU A 210 -1.23 -13.58 8.16
CA LEU A 210 -1.62 -14.77 8.93
C LEU A 210 -0.41 -15.47 9.55
N SER A 211 0.67 -15.67 8.78
CA SER A 211 1.90 -16.28 9.27
C SER A 211 2.55 -15.44 10.39
N MET A 212 2.55 -14.12 10.24
CA MET A 212 3.09 -13.19 11.24
C MET A 212 2.27 -13.21 12.55
N ILE A 213 0.93 -13.34 12.49
CA ILE A 213 0.10 -13.57 13.69
C ILE A 213 0.46 -14.89 14.37
N ILE A 214 0.60 -15.98 13.61
CA ILE A 214 0.96 -17.28 14.18
C ILE A 214 2.34 -17.21 14.88
N LEU A 215 3.32 -16.57 14.25
CA LEU A 215 4.63 -16.34 14.85
C LEU A 215 4.54 -15.46 16.10
N TYR A 216 3.69 -14.43 16.09
CA TYR A 216 3.43 -13.61 17.26
C TYR A 216 2.78 -14.41 18.40
N MET A 217 1.87 -15.35 18.12
CA MET A 217 1.28 -16.21 19.15
C MET A 217 2.34 -17.09 19.82
N PHE A 218 3.32 -17.61 19.07
CA PHE A 218 4.45 -18.32 19.66
C PHE A 218 5.32 -17.40 20.51
N LEU A 219 5.58 -16.17 20.06
CA LEU A 219 6.32 -15.17 20.83
C LEU A 219 5.58 -14.82 22.14
N ALA A 220 4.27 -14.60 22.07
CA ALA A 220 3.43 -14.30 23.21
C ALA A 220 3.41 -15.46 24.21
N TRP A 221 3.35 -16.71 23.74
CA TRP A 221 3.47 -17.89 24.60
C TRP A 221 4.79 -17.89 25.37
N VAL A 222 5.92 -17.65 24.68
CA VAL A 222 7.24 -17.59 25.31
C VAL A 222 7.36 -16.45 26.32
N TYR A 223 6.72 -15.30 26.06
CA TYR A 223 6.88 -14.12 26.92
C TYR A 223 5.91 -14.09 28.12
N PHE A 224 4.70 -14.62 27.95
CA PHE A 224 3.62 -14.48 28.95
C PHE A 224 3.22 -15.79 29.62
N ALA A 225 3.50 -16.95 29.03
CA ALA A 225 3.10 -18.25 29.57
C ALA A 225 4.26 -19.10 30.10
N ALA A 226 5.50 -18.77 29.74
CA ALA A 226 6.72 -19.39 30.28
C ALA A 226 7.28 -18.57 31.45
#